data_AF-A0A967EGX6-F1
#
_entry.id   AF-A0A967EGX6-F1
#
_cell.length_a   1.000
_cell.length_b   1.000
_cell.length_c   1.000
_cell.angle_alpha   90.00
_cell.angle_beta   90.00
_cell.angle_gamma   90.00
#
_symmetry.space_group_name_H-M   'P 1'
#
loop_
_entity.id
_entity.type
_entity.pdbx_description
1 polymer ?
#
loop_
_entity_poly.entity_id
_entity_poly.type
_entity_poly.pdbx_seq_one_letter_code
_entity_poly.pdbx_strand_id
1 'polypeptide(L)'
;MTQRPMPPPRTSGAGAHRKLLRLQLAVGVIVLAIVAAGLTWWWNSQQQQRNWLMTYGSVQQSTTKDGRTQLTVGYQAGGRRHTVTGDVDPAAFAFGGRTVWVCYAVDDPATARLRLPTDPLCEQR
;
A
#
# COMPACT_ATOMS: atom_id res chain seq x y z
N MET A 1 -24.97 -84.37 15.93
CA MET A 1 -23.88 -83.45 15.54
C MET A 1 -24.53 -82.22 14.92
N THR A 2 -24.48 -81.07 15.59
CA THR A 2 -25.16 -79.84 15.13
C THR A 2 -24.14 -78.70 15.13
N GLN A 3 -23.65 -78.30 13.96
CA GLN A 3 -22.71 -77.18 13.82
C GLN A 3 -23.48 -75.85 13.93
N ARG A 4 -22.96 -74.94 14.76
CA ARG A 4 -23.48 -73.57 14.88
C ARG A 4 -22.96 -72.70 13.74
N PRO A 5 -23.77 -71.77 13.18
CA PRO A 5 -23.32 -70.86 12.14
C PRO A 5 -22.37 -69.78 12.70
N MET A 6 -21.37 -69.45 11.90
CA MET A 6 -20.29 -68.49 12.17
C MET A 6 -20.78 -67.05 11.94
N PRO A 7 -20.37 -66.06 12.76
CA PRO A 7 -20.80 -64.67 12.57
C PRO A 7 -20.00 -63.97 11.45
N PRO A 8 -20.60 -62.96 10.77
CA PRO A 8 -19.94 -62.23 9.70
C PRO A 8 -18.82 -61.30 10.21
N PRO A 9 -17.81 -60.98 9.38
CA PRO A 9 -16.72 -60.09 9.77
C PRO A 9 -17.21 -58.65 9.95
N ARG A 10 -16.80 -58.02 11.06
CA ARG A 10 -16.99 -56.58 11.30
C ARG A 10 -16.12 -55.77 10.34
N THR A 11 -16.73 -55.13 9.35
CA THR A 11 -16.14 -54.06 8.55
C THR A 11 -16.12 -52.75 9.35
N SER A 12 -15.15 -52.61 10.27
CA SER A 12 -14.87 -51.35 10.95
C SER A 12 -13.52 -50.83 10.46
N GLY A 13 -13.47 -49.68 9.77
CA GLY A 13 -12.19 -49.01 9.53
C GLY A 13 -12.08 -48.03 8.36
N ALA A 14 -12.96 -48.08 7.34
CA ALA A 14 -12.73 -47.27 6.13
C ALA A 14 -13.17 -45.79 6.24
N GLY A 15 -14.13 -45.48 7.13
CA GLY A 15 -14.73 -44.14 7.23
C GLY A 15 -13.98 -43.16 8.15
N ALA A 16 -13.31 -43.66 9.18
CA ALA A 16 -12.62 -42.83 10.18
C ALA A 16 -11.33 -42.22 9.64
N HIS A 17 -10.54 -42.99 8.89
CA HIS A 17 -9.29 -42.52 8.28
C HIS A 17 -9.52 -41.40 7.25
N ARG A 18 -10.61 -41.46 6.46
CA ARG A 18 -10.95 -40.39 5.50
C ARG A 18 -11.37 -39.09 6.19
N LYS A 19 -12.02 -39.17 7.36
CA LYS A 19 -12.40 -37.98 8.15
C LYS A 19 -11.18 -37.33 8.80
N LEU A 20 -10.27 -38.13 9.37
CA LEU A 20 -9.00 -37.66 9.94
C LEU A 20 -8.09 -37.00 8.89
N LEU A 21 -7.96 -37.60 7.70
CA LEU A 21 -7.18 -37.03 6.60
C LEU A 21 -7.77 -35.69 6.11
N ARG A 22 -9.11 -35.59 6.02
CA ARG A 22 -9.81 -34.35 5.64
C ARG A 22 -9.67 -33.25 6.70
N LEU A 23 -9.68 -33.61 7.98
CA LEU A 23 -9.45 -32.64 9.07
C LEU A 23 -8.03 -32.09 9.04
N GLN A 24 -7.02 -32.94 8.79
CA GLN A 24 -5.63 -32.50 8.68
C GLN A 24 -5.38 -31.60 7.47
N LEU A 25 -6.03 -31.88 6.33
CA LEU A 25 -5.98 -31.01 5.16
C LEU A 25 -6.64 -29.65 5.43
N ALA A 26 -7.78 -29.63 6.13
CA ALA A 26 -8.45 -28.37 6.48
C ALA A 26 -7.58 -27.49 7.38
N VAL A 27 -6.92 -28.07 8.39
CA VAL A 27 -5.99 -27.34 9.25
C VAL A 27 -4.78 -26.84 8.45
N GLY A 28 -4.22 -27.66 7.56
CA GLY A 28 -3.11 -27.26 6.70
C GLY A 28 -3.46 -26.06 5.80
N VAL A 29 -4.65 -26.07 5.19
CA VAL A 29 -5.14 -24.96 4.34
C VAL A 29 -5.35 -23.68 5.15
N ILE A 30 -5.90 -23.77 6.36
CA ILE A 30 -6.11 -22.60 7.22
C ILE A 30 -4.77 -21.97 7.61
N VAL A 31 -3.79 -22.77 8.01
CA VAL A 31 -2.45 -22.27 8.35
C VAL A 31 -1.81 -21.59 7.14
N LEU A 32 -1.91 -22.21 5.96
CA LEU A 32 -1.38 -21.62 4.71
C LEU A 32 -2.06 -20.29 4.37
N ALA A 33 -3.38 -20.19 4.55
CA ALA A 33 -4.13 -18.97 4.30
C ALA A 33 -3.72 -17.84 5.26
N ILE A 34 -3.51 -18.14 6.55
CA ILE A 34 -3.04 -17.16 7.54
C ILE A 34 -1.64 -16.67 7.20
N VAL A 35 -0.72 -17.58 6.84
CA VAL A 35 0.64 -17.22 6.44
C VAL A 35 0.62 -16.35 5.18
N ALA A 36 -0.17 -16.72 4.16
CA ALA A 36 -0.31 -15.95 2.93
C ALA A 36 -0.90 -14.56 3.20
N ALA A 37 -1.95 -14.45 4.03
CA ALA A 37 -2.54 -13.18 4.41
C ALA A 37 -1.54 -12.30 5.17
N GLY A 38 -0.79 -12.88 6.11
CA GLY A 38 0.25 -12.17 6.86
C GLY A 38 1.37 -11.65 5.96
N LEU A 39 1.86 -12.47 5.02
CA LEU A 39 2.85 -12.07 4.03
C LEU A 39 2.32 -10.96 3.11
N THR A 40 1.07 -11.07 2.67
CA THR A 40 0.43 -10.05 1.81
C THR A 40 0.27 -8.72 2.55
N TRP A 41 -0.17 -8.77 3.81
CA TRP A 41 -0.30 -7.59 4.66
C TRP A 41 1.07 -6.95 4.96
N TRP A 42 2.08 -7.75 5.26
CA TRP A 42 3.45 -7.29 5.50
C TRP A 42 4.09 -6.67 4.25
N TRP A 43 3.88 -7.28 3.08
CA TRP A 43 4.32 -6.70 1.81
C TRP A 43 3.63 -5.36 1.55
N ASN A 44 2.32 -5.28 1.78
CA ASN A 44 1.56 -4.05 1.59
C ASN A 44 1.95 -2.94 2.59
N SER A 45 2.32 -3.30 3.83
CA SER A 45 2.79 -2.33 4.82
C SER A 45 4.19 -1.80 4.50
N GLN A 46 5.08 -2.63 3.94
CA GLN A 46 6.39 -2.20 3.43
C GLN A 46 6.27 -1.18 2.29
N GLN A 47 5.24 -1.28 1.44
CA GLN A 47 5.00 -0.27 0.38
C GLN A 47 4.62 1.12 0.89
N GLN A 48 4.29 1.29 2.18
CA GLN A 48 4.04 2.62 2.74
C GLN A 48 5.31 3.40 3.04
N GLN A 49 6.47 2.75 3.09
CA GLN A 49 7.78 3.42 3.13
C GLN A 49 8.28 3.69 1.70
N ARG A 50 7.49 4.42 0.90
CA ARG A 50 8.05 4.98 -0.34
C ARG A 50 9.14 5.97 0.08
N ASN A 51 10.34 5.79 -0.44
CA ASN A 51 11.39 6.79 -0.28
C ASN A 51 10.90 8.07 -0.98
N TRP A 52 10.68 9.13 -0.20
CA TRP A 52 10.31 10.43 -0.75
C TRP A 52 11.55 11.32 -0.73
N LEU A 53 11.84 11.96 -1.86
CA LEU A 53 12.86 13.00 -1.93
C LEU A 53 12.21 14.37 -2.04
N MET A 54 13.00 15.38 -1.69
CA MET A 54 12.60 16.79 -1.78
C MET A 54 13.48 17.50 -2.81
N THR A 55 12.86 18.34 -3.63
CA THR A 55 13.55 19.24 -4.55
C THR A 55 12.86 20.59 -4.61
N TYR A 56 13.54 21.60 -5.14
CA TYR A 56 12.92 22.87 -5.43
C TYR A 56 12.17 22.80 -6.77
N GLY A 57 10.99 23.42 -6.80
CA GLY A 57 10.20 23.64 -8.00
C GLY A 57 9.96 25.12 -8.25
N SER A 58 9.83 25.50 -9.52
CA SER A 58 9.46 26.86 -9.93
C SER A 58 7.98 26.92 -10.28
N VAL A 59 7.28 27.91 -9.73
CA VAL A 59 5.89 28.22 -10.06
C VAL A 59 5.81 28.72 -11.50
N GLN A 60 5.09 27.98 -12.34
CA GLN A 60 4.83 28.33 -13.74
C GLN A 60 3.51 29.09 -13.88
N GLN A 61 2.50 28.67 -13.11
CA GLN A 61 1.18 29.30 -13.10
C GLN A 61 0.64 29.32 -11.67
N SER A 62 -0.08 30.39 -11.34
CA SER A 62 -0.77 30.56 -10.07
C SER A 62 -2.15 31.14 -10.36
N THR A 63 -3.19 30.47 -9.87
CA THR A 63 -4.58 30.91 -10.03
C THR A 63 -5.24 30.91 -8.65
N THR A 64 -5.74 32.06 -8.22
CA THR A 64 -6.49 32.16 -6.96
C THR A 64 -7.99 32.17 -7.26
N LYS A 65 -8.73 31.25 -6.64
CA LYS A 65 -10.19 31.14 -6.77
C LYS A 65 -10.78 30.69 -5.44
N ASP A 66 -11.88 31.33 -5.02
CA ASP A 66 -12.66 30.96 -3.83
C ASP A 66 -11.81 30.84 -2.55
N GLY A 67 -10.82 31.74 -2.37
CA GLY A 67 -9.94 31.75 -1.21
C GLY A 67 -8.83 30.68 -1.20
N ARG A 68 -8.69 29.91 -2.29
CA ARG A 68 -7.60 28.95 -2.49
C ARG A 68 -6.71 29.39 -3.65
N THR A 69 -5.42 29.09 -3.55
CA THR A 69 -4.48 29.31 -4.65
C THR A 69 -4.06 27.97 -5.21
N GLN A 70 -4.36 27.74 -6.49
CA GLN A 70 -3.85 26.60 -7.23
C GLN A 70 -2.52 26.98 -7.89
N LEU A 71 -1.49 26.19 -7.64
CA LEU A 71 -0.18 26.36 -8.25
C LEU A 71 0.11 25.22 -9.22
N THR A 72 0.70 25.57 -10.35
CA THR A 72 1.36 24.62 -11.26
C THR A 72 2.85 24.86 -11.20
N VAL A 73 3.60 23.83 -10.81
CA VAL A 73 5.01 23.93 -10.47
C VAL A 73 5.81 22.94 -11.30
N GLY A 74 6.86 23.44 -11.95
CA GLY A 74 7.82 22.60 -12.65
C GLY A 74 9.04 22.29 -11.78
N TYR A 75 9.50 21.05 -11.84
CA TYR A 75 10.68 20.60 -11.09
C TYR A 75 11.47 19.55 -11.89
N GLN A 76 12.70 19.28 -11.47
CA GLN A 76 13.57 18.27 -12.06
C GLN A 76 13.69 17.08 -11.10
N ALA A 77 13.46 15.87 -11.62
CA ALA A 77 13.61 14.62 -10.88
C ALA A 77 14.02 13.50 -11.86
N GLY A 78 14.92 12.60 -11.45
CA GLY A 78 15.38 11.51 -12.33
C GLY A 78 15.96 11.97 -13.67
N GLY A 79 16.54 13.18 -13.74
CA GLY A 79 17.07 13.77 -14.97
C GLY A 79 16.03 14.27 -15.97
N ARG A 80 14.73 14.27 -15.61
CA ARG A 80 13.64 14.75 -16.46
C ARG A 80 12.86 15.86 -15.76
N ARG A 81 12.21 16.69 -16.58
CA ARG A 81 11.33 17.76 -16.10
C ARG A 81 9.94 17.19 -15.86
N HIS A 82 9.38 17.51 -14.70
CA HIS A 82 8.04 17.13 -14.28
C HIS A 82 7.24 18.37 -13.88
N THR A 83 5.93 18.19 -13.80
CA THR A 83 5.00 19.23 -13.36
C THR A 83 4.06 18.65 -12.32
N VAL A 84 3.77 19.42 -11.29
CA VAL A 84 2.78 19.08 -10.26
C VAL A 84 1.85 20.25 -10.06
N THR A 85 0.57 19.95 -9.91
CA THR A 85 -0.46 20.95 -9.60
C THR A 85 -1.06 20.63 -8.24
N GLY A 86 -1.23 21.65 -7.41
CA GLY A 86 -1.82 21.49 -6.09
C GLY A 86 -2.41 22.79 -5.57
N ASP A 87 -3.43 22.67 -4.74
CA ASP A 87 -4.00 23.78 -3.99
C ASP A 87 -3.17 24.05 -2.75
N VAL A 88 -2.91 25.33 -2.49
CA VAL A 88 -2.16 25.82 -1.34
C VAL A 88 -2.94 26.92 -0.63
N ASP A 89 -2.62 27.11 0.64
CA ASP A 89 -3.07 28.28 1.38
C ASP A 89 -2.36 29.54 0.82
N PRO A 90 -3.11 30.54 0.33
CA PRO A 90 -2.53 31.77 -0.21
C PRO A 90 -1.63 32.51 0.79
N ALA A 91 -1.94 32.49 2.08
CA ALA A 91 -1.14 33.16 3.10
C ALA A 91 0.22 32.48 3.29
N ALA A 92 0.26 31.14 3.27
CA ALA A 92 1.50 30.38 3.34
C ALA A 92 2.35 30.49 2.06
N PHE A 93 1.70 30.63 0.90
CA PHE A 93 2.38 30.84 -0.38
C PHE A 93 2.98 32.26 -0.52
N ALA A 94 2.30 33.29 -0.01
CA ALA A 94 2.75 34.68 -0.13
C ALA A 94 4.17 34.93 0.44
N PHE A 95 4.61 34.11 1.40
CA PHE A 95 5.97 34.17 1.97
C PHE A 95 7.06 33.47 1.12
N GLY A 96 6.69 32.55 0.22
CA GLY A 96 7.65 31.73 -0.54
C GLY A 96 8.06 32.27 -1.91
N GLY A 97 7.27 33.17 -2.50
CA GLY A 97 7.55 33.72 -3.83
C GLY A 97 7.36 32.70 -4.97
N ARG A 98 8.25 32.73 -5.99
CA ARG A 98 8.13 31.90 -7.23
C ARG A 98 8.70 30.48 -7.08
N THR A 99 9.18 30.09 -5.90
CA THR A 99 9.82 28.80 -5.65
C THR A 99 9.12 28.11 -4.50
N VAL A 100 8.83 26.82 -4.68
CA VAL A 100 8.22 25.99 -3.64
C VAL A 100 8.95 24.65 -3.55
N TRP A 101 8.80 23.97 -2.43
CA TRP A 101 9.33 22.62 -2.27
C TRP A 101 8.37 21.61 -2.91
N VAL A 102 8.94 20.60 -3.56
CA VAL A 102 8.22 19.47 -4.14
C VAL A 102 8.73 18.19 -3.52
N CYS A 103 7.83 17.42 -2.93
CA CYS A 103 8.09 16.07 -2.48
C CYS A 103 7.67 15.10 -3.58
N TYR A 104 8.54 14.19 -4.00
CA TYR A 104 8.25 13.19 -5.03
C TYR A 104 8.70 11.79 -4.60
N ALA A 105 8.01 10.76 -5.06
CA ALA A 105 8.42 9.37 -4.85
C ALA A 105 9.60 9.04 -5.75
N VAL A 106 10.64 8.41 -5.21
CA VAL A 106 11.87 8.08 -5.97
C VAL A 106 11.58 7.15 -7.15
N ASP A 107 10.75 6.13 -6.92
CA ASP A 107 10.44 5.11 -7.92
C ASP A 107 9.47 5.60 -9.00
N ASP A 108 8.67 6.61 -8.68
CA ASP A 108 7.74 7.26 -9.61
C ASP A 108 7.72 8.77 -9.35
N PRO A 109 8.63 9.52 -10.01
CA PRO A 109 8.70 10.96 -9.84
C PRO A 109 7.42 11.70 -10.26
N ALA A 110 6.53 11.11 -11.07
CA ALA A 110 5.25 11.74 -11.39
C ALA A 110 4.31 11.78 -10.17
N THR A 111 4.49 10.87 -9.21
CA THR A 111 3.82 10.92 -7.91
C THR A 111 4.52 11.98 -7.05
N ALA A 112 4.00 13.21 -7.09
CA ALA A 112 4.54 14.34 -6.35
C ALA A 112 3.46 15.19 -5.68
N ARG A 113 3.88 15.99 -4.69
CA ARG A 113 3.05 16.94 -3.96
C ARG A 113 3.81 18.22 -3.66
N LEU A 114 3.08 19.32 -3.66
CA LEU A 114 3.59 20.60 -3.18
C LEU A 114 3.78 20.55 -1.68
N ARG A 115 4.83 21.23 -1.21
CA ARG A 115 5.09 21.42 0.21
C ARG A 115 5.40 22.90 0.46
N LEU A 116 4.60 23.51 1.32
CA LEU A 116 4.80 24.86 1.84
C LEU A 116 5.75 24.82 3.05
N PRO A 117 6.36 25.96 3.43
CA PRO A 117 7.26 26.02 4.58
C PRO A 117 6.64 25.52 5.89
N THR A 118 5.33 25.70 6.06
CA THR A 118 4.57 25.27 7.25
C THR A 118 4.09 23.82 7.18
N ASP A 119 4.23 23.15 6.04
CA ASP A 119 3.78 21.77 5.88
C ASP A 119 4.79 20.78 6.50
N PRO A 120 4.32 19.61 6.98
CA PRO A 120 5.18 18.55 7.46
C PRO A 120 6.20 18.09 6.40
N LEU A 121 7.28 17.45 6.86
CA LEU A 121 8.33 16.90 5.99
C LEU A 121 7.75 15.88 5.00
N CYS A 122 8.47 15.64 3.89
CA CYS A 122 8.01 14.79 2.77
C CYS A 122 7.66 13.34 3.13
N GLU A 123 8.01 12.86 4.31
CA GLU A 123 7.74 11.50 4.80
C GLU A 123 6.75 11.45 5.96
N GLN A 124 6.32 12.61 6.48
CA GLN A 124 5.40 12.71 7.60
C GLN A 124 4.02 13.07 7.06
N ARG A 125 3.06 12.16 7.25
CA ARG A 125 1.66 12.35 6.87
C ARG A 125 0.79 12.30 8.11
#